data_AF-A0A7X8ZY14-F1
#
_entry.id   AF-A0A7X8ZY14-F1
#
_cell.length_a   1.000
_cell.length_b   1.000
_cell.length_c   1.000
_cell.angle_alpha   90.00
_cell.angle_beta   90.00
_cell.angle_gamma   90.00
#
_symmetry.space_group_name_H-M   'P 1'
#
loop_
_entity.id
_entity.type
_entity.pdbx_description
1 polymer ?
#
loop_
_entity_poly.entity_id
_entity_poly.type
_entity_poly.pdbx_seq_one_letter_code
_entity_poly.pdbx_strand_id
1 'polypeptide(L)'
;MEKMHVSFARDLKNIDFQELITSLDILLKNKNLNNSQLQDVVENISHQRKKLCLIKNLKPAHPLTRQIKEKVHTRTEYLASLRMKIDSDLKTYIPENRVAASTLKFWLDRYKKDLHKPSIGVQSHLVRCIIDDREKEAYVAEAITQLQLDGVLDAIMQLTKEIDEDCLQRSQERSNRRTAGKGQRADAYDDLKLLVQAIEVSYKRTSDDEERLELIGLNIRINDLLKSFRSELRSRRTKSKNKRELNTAVEELISTDQKSVSVKRNLPMVIYNGLKMNVGQKHPR
;
A
#
# COMPACT_ATOMS: atom_id res chain seq x y z
N MET A 1 -37.14 12.28 23.81
CA MET A 1 -36.31 12.37 22.58
C MET A 1 -35.57 11.06 22.38
N GLU A 2 -35.47 10.53 21.16
CA GLU A 2 -34.73 9.29 20.88
C GLU A 2 -33.21 9.53 21.03
N LYS A 3 -32.49 8.55 21.58
CA LYS A 3 -31.04 8.65 21.76
C LYS A 3 -30.34 8.46 20.41
N MET A 4 -29.66 9.49 19.93
CA MET A 4 -28.86 9.42 18.71
C MET A 4 -27.58 8.61 18.95
N HIS A 5 -27.32 7.64 18.08
CA HIS A 5 -26.14 6.77 18.17
C HIS A 5 -25.09 7.16 17.14
N VAL A 6 -23.98 7.78 17.56
CA VAL A 6 -22.91 8.23 16.65
C VAL A 6 -21.64 7.37 16.68
N SER A 7 -21.52 6.39 17.59
CA SER A 7 -20.29 5.58 17.76
C SER A 7 -19.85 4.87 16.49
N PHE A 8 -20.80 4.43 15.64
CA PHE A 8 -20.50 3.76 14.37
C PHE A 8 -19.80 4.67 13.35
N ALA A 9 -19.90 6.01 13.48
CA ALA A 9 -19.32 6.94 12.50
C ALA A 9 -17.78 6.86 12.45
N ARG A 10 -17.14 6.40 13.54
CA ARG A 10 -15.70 6.10 13.56
C ARG A 10 -15.31 5.01 12.56
N ASP A 11 -16.23 4.09 12.28
CA ASP A 11 -15.97 2.91 11.45
C ASP A 11 -16.25 3.14 9.96
N LEU A 12 -16.83 4.30 9.60
CA LEU A 12 -17.12 4.65 8.20
C LEU A 12 -15.82 4.77 7.39
N LYS A 13 -15.85 4.57 6.06
CA LYS A 13 -14.70 4.96 5.23
C LYS A 13 -14.62 6.48 5.17
N ASN A 14 -13.48 7.04 4.73
CA ASN A 14 -13.33 8.50 4.63
C ASN A 14 -14.39 9.13 3.71
N ILE A 15 -14.75 8.46 2.60
CA ILE A 15 -15.85 8.90 1.70
C ILE A 15 -17.16 8.98 2.48
N ASP A 16 -17.59 7.87 3.07
CA ASP A 16 -18.89 7.77 3.73
C ASP A 16 -18.96 8.72 4.94
N PHE A 17 -17.85 8.92 5.66
CA PHE A 17 -17.78 9.86 6.78
C PHE A 17 -17.88 11.32 6.33
N GLN A 18 -17.18 11.69 5.25
CA GLN A 18 -17.28 13.02 4.65
C GLN A 18 -18.70 13.29 4.15
N GLU A 19 -19.35 12.28 3.55
CA GLU A 19 -20.73 12.36 3.08
C GLU A 19 -21.69 12.57 4.25
N LEU A 20 -21.55 11.82 5.35
CA LEU A 20 -22.33 12.01 6.58
C LEU A 20 -22.25 13.46 7.09
N ILE A 21 -21.03 14.00 7.25
CA ILE A 21 -20.83 15.37 7.72
C ILE A 21 -21.40 16.40 6.72
N THR A 22 -21.32 16.12 5.42
CA THR A 22 -21.90 16.97 4.38
C THR A 22 -23.43 16.98 4.44
N SER A 23 -24.06 15.82 4.58
CA SER A 23 -25.51 15.70 4.73
C SER A 23 -26.01 16.39 6.00
N LEU A 24 -25.25 16.29 7.10
CA LEU A 24 -25.54 17.01 8.34
C LEU A 24 -25.46 18.53 8.16
N ASP A 25 -24.38 19.04 7.56
CA ASP A 25 -24.23 20.47 7.26
C ASP A 25 -25.41 21.02 6.43
N ILE A 26 -25.81 20.29 5.39
CA ILE A 26 -26.96 20.67 4.54
C ILE A 26 -28.26 20.68 5.35
N LEU A 27 -28.48 19.67 6.20
CA LEU A 27 -29.67 19.56 7.04
C LEU A 27 -29.76 20.72 8.04
N LEU A 28 -28.63 21.09 8.64
CA LEU A 28 -28.54 22.13 9.68
C LEU A 28 -28.63 23.55 9.13
N LYS A 29 -28.08 23.83 7.94
CA LYS A 29 -28.14 25.17 7.31
C LYS A 29 -29.54 25.67 7.00
N ASN A 30 -30.49 24.75 6.84
CA ASN A 30 -31.87 25.07 6.52
C ASN A 30 -32.74 25.31 7.77
N LYS A 31 -32.12 25.54 8.94
CA LYS A 31 -32.83 25.67 10.22
C LYS A 31 -32.49 26.98 10.91
N ASN A 32 -33.53 27.69 11.34
CA ASN A 32 -33.41 28.81 12.27
C ASN A 32 -33.24 28.21 13.66
N LEU A 33 -32.03 28.34 14.22
CA LEU A 33 -31.71 27.84 15.55
C LEU A 33 -31.54 29.07 16.44
N ASN A 34 -32.35 29.22 17.50
CA ASN A 34 -32.27 30.38 18.39
C ASN A 34 -31.18 30.23 19.47
N ASN A 35 -30.71 29.00 19.70
CA ASN A 35 -29.73 28.68 20.73
C ASN A 35 -28.29 28.93 20.23
N SER A 36 -27.57 29.86 20.87
CA SER A 36 -26.20 30.23 20.50
C SER A 36 -25.21 29.07 20.58
N GLN A 37 -25.30 28.21 21.60
CA GLN A 37 -24.43 27.03 21.71
C GLN A 37 -24.65 26.04 20.56
N LEU A 38 -25.89 25.93 20.10
CA LEU A 38 -26.23 25.07 18.98
C LEU A 38 -25.70 25.66 17.66
N GLN A 39 -25.83 26.99 17.48
CA GLN A 39 -25.27 27.71 16.33
C GLN A 39 -23.75 27.52 16.22
N ASP A 40 -23.01 27.71 17.32
CA ASP A 40 -21.55 27.52 17.35
C ASP A 40 -21.14 26.12 16.87
N VAL A 41 -21.87 25.09 17.33
CA VAL A 41 -21.58 23.71 16.94
C VAL A 41 -21.95 23.45 15.47
N VAL A 42 -23.02 24.06 14.95
CA VAL A 42 -23.36 23.99 13.51
C VAL A 42 -22.28 24.64 12.64
N GLU A 43 -21.73 25.77 13.07
CA GLU A 43 -20.60 26.41 12.39
C GLU A 43 -19.35 25.52 12.40
N ASN A 44 -19.06 24.86 13.52
CA ASN A 44 -17.96 23.90 13.60
C ASN A 44 -18.16 22.75 12.60
N ILE A 45 -19.35 22.17 12.51
CA ILE A 45 -19.67 21.14 11.51
C ILE A 45 -19.45 21.65 10.07
N SER A 46 -19.87 22.89 9.77
CA SER A 46 -19.63 23.54 8.47
C SER A 46 -18.12 23.66 8.16
N HIS A 47 -17.33 24.05 9.16
CA HIS A 47 -15.89 24.20 9.03
C HIS A 47 -15.20 22.85 8.84
N GLN A 48 -15.60 21.83 9.60
CA GLN A 48 -15.07 20.47 9.44
C GLN A 48 -15.40 19.89 8.06
N ARG A 49 -16.60 20.12 7.53
CA ARG A 49 -16.94 19.71 6.16
C ARG A 49 -15.90 20.21 5.15
N LYS A 50 -15.53 21.50 5.21
CA LYS A 50 -14.51 22.09 4.30
C LYS A 50 -13.16 21.38 4.44
N LYS A 51 -12.74 21.09 5.67
CA LYS A 51 -11.49 20.35 5.95
C LYS A 51 -11.54 18.91 5.42
N LEU A 52 -12.64 18.20 5.65
CA LEU A 52 -12.83 16.81 5.21
C LEU A 52 -12.81 16.69 3.68
N CYS A 53 -13.28 17.69 2.94
CA CYS A 53 -13.16 17.73 1.47
C CYS A 53 -11.70 17.69 0.97
N LEU A 54 -10.75 18.10 1.80
CA LEU A 54 -9.32 18.05 1.47
C LEU A 54 -8.70 16.68 1.75
N ILE A 55 -9.36 15.82 2.54
CA ILE A 55 -8.97 14.42 2.76
C ILE A 55 -9.40 13.61 1.54
N LYS A 56 -8.73 13.82 0.40
CA LYS A 56 -9.04 13.07 -0.83
C LYS A 56 -8.90 11.57 -0.61
N ASN A 57 -9.94 10.83 -0.97
CA ASN A 57 -10.00 9.36 -0.97
C ASN A 57 -9.03 8.72 -1.98
N LEU A 58 -8.74 9.44 -3.05
CA LEU A 58 -7.71 9.11 -4.03
C LEU A 58 -6.40 9.69 -3.52
N LYS A 59 -5.46 8.83 -3.11
CA LYS A 59 -4.08 9.26 -2.84
C LYS A 59 -3.49 9.69 -4.18
N PRO A 60 -3.34 11.00 -4.50
CA PRO A 60 -2.64 11.37 -5.72
C PRO A 60 -1.24 10.76 -5.67
N ALA A 61 -0.71 10.38 -6.83
CA ALA A 61 0.68 9.96 -6.91
C ALA A 61 1.55 11.07 -6.31
N HIS A 62 2.47 10.70 -5.41
CA HIS A 62 3.35 11.69 -4.77
C HIS A 62 4.24 12.32 -5.85
N PRO A 63 4.47 13.64 -5.86
CA PRO A 63 5.30 14.31 -6.88
C PRO A 63 6.67 13.64 -7.07
N LEU A 64 7.37 13.36 -5.95
CA LEU A 64 8.64 12.62 -5.93
C LEU A 64 8.59 11.22 -6.59
N THR A 65 7.42 10.62 -6.81
CA THR A 65 7.33 9.30 -7.44
C THR A 65 7.85 9.31 -8.87
N ARG A 66 7.58 10.39 -9.62
CA ARG A 66 8.08 10.53 -10.99
C ARG A 66 9.59 10.76 -10.99
N GLN A 67 10.06 11.71 -10.18
CA GLN A 67 11.47 12.03 -10.05
C GLN A 67 12.32 10.82 -9.61
N ILE A 68 11.87 10.06 -8.61
CA ILE A 68 12.54 8.82 -8.18
C ILE A 68 12.65 7.82 -9.34
N LYS A 69 11.58 7.66 -10.14
CA LYS A 69 11.61 6.74 -11.29
C LYS A 69 12.62 7.18 -12.35
N GLU A 70 12.66 8.47 -12.65
CA GLU A 70 13.62 9.07 -13.60
C GLU A 70 15.05 8.86 -13.10
N LYS A 71 15.35 9.19 -11.84
CA LYS A 71 16.68 8.96 -11.23
C LYS A 71 17.09 7.48 -11.22
N VAL A 72 16.16 6.57 -10.90
CA VAL A 72 16.41 5.11 -10.95
C VAL A 72 16.74 4.65 -12.35
N HIS A 73 16.06 5.18 -13.36
CA HIS A 73 16.34 4.88 -14.75
C HIS A 73 17.74 5.36 -15.13
N THR A 74 18.06 6.63 -14.87
CA THR A 74 19.40 7.20 -15.13
C THR A 74 20.51 6.42 -14.42
N ARG A 75 20.32 6.04 -13.15
CA ARG A 75 21.29 5.20 -12.43
C ARG A 75 21.48 3.84 -13.10
N THR A 76 20.40 3.24 -13.57
CA THR A 76 20.45 1.95 -14.29
C THR A 76 21.22 2.07 -15.60
N GLU A 77 21.03 3.19 -16.32
CA GLU A 77 21.79 3.51 -17.52
C GLU A 77 23.28 3.70 -17.20
N TYR A 78 23.63 4.42 -16.13
CA TYR A 78 25.03 4.60 -15.74
C TYR A 78 25.70 3.28 -15.34
N LEU A 79 24.99 2.41 -14.62
CA LEU A 79 25.46 1.04 -14.35
C LEU A 79 25.60 0.20 -15.63
N ALA A 80 24.82 0.47 -16.68
CA ALA A 80 25.00 -0.14 -17.99
C ALA A 80 26.23 0.42 -18.71
N SER A 81 26.42 1.74 -18.70
CA SER A 81 27.59 2.41 -19.27
C SER A 81 28.89 1.93 -18.62
N LEU A 82 28.93 1.79 -17.29
CA LEU A 82 30.07 1.23 -16.55
C LEU A 82 30.46 -0.15 -17.09
N ARG A 83 29.47 -1.05 -17.24
CA ARG A 83 29.69 -2.39 -17.78
C ARG A 83 30.19 -2.36 -19.22
N MET A 84 29.54 -1.57 -20.08
CA MET A 84 29.90 -1.47 -21.49
C MET A 84 31.32 -0.92 -21.65
N LYS A 85 31.73 0.03 -20.80
CA LYS A 85 33.10 0.56 -20.78
C LYS A 85 34.11 -0.52 -20.43
N ILE A 86 33.87 -1.29 -19.36
CA ILE A 86 34.71 -2.43 -18.98
C ILE A 86 34.77 -3.47 -20.11
N ASP A 87 33.64 -3.85 -20.70
CA ASP A 87 33.61 -4.81 -21.81
C ASP A 87 34.34 -4.31 -23.07
N SER A 88 34.31 -3.00 -23.31
CA SER A 88 35.07 -2.35 -24.40
C SER A 88 36.57 -2.38 -24.12
N ASP A 89 36.99 -2.04 -22.91
CA ASP A 89 38.40 -1.99 -22.51
C ASP A 89 39.06 -3.39 -22.45
N LEU A 90 38.28 -4.48 -22.41
CA LEU A 90 38.81 -5.83 -22.64
C LEU A 90 39.35 -6.06 -24.06
N LYS A 91 38.86 -5.28 -25.03
CA LYS A 91 39.18 -5.42 -26.46
C LYS A 91 40.12 -4.32 -26.95
N THR A 92 40.58 -3.44 -26.07
CA THR A 92 41.49 -2.34 -26.43
C THR A 92 42.88 -2.86 -26.79
N TYR A 93 43.63 -2.07 -27.55
CA TYR A 93 45.03 -2.39 -27.91
C TYR A 93 46.01 -2.14 -26.75
N ILE A 94 45.59 -1.36 -25.73
CA ILE A 94 46.40 -1.01 -24.55
C ILE A 94 46.43 -2.19 -23.57
N PRO A 95 47.57 -2.87 -23.35
CA PRO A 95 47.64 -4.07 -22.50
C PRO A 95 47.23 -3.83 -21.04
N GLU A 96 47.65 -2.71 -20.45
CA GLU A 96 47.38 -2.34 -19.06
C GLU A 96 45.86 -2.22 -18.82
N ASN A 97 45.15 -1.60 -19.76
CA ASN A 97 43.70 -1.45 -19.69
C ASN A 97 42.98 -2.78 -19.82
N ARG A 98 43.49 -3.73 -20.62
CA ARG A 98 42.90 -5.08 -20.70
C ARG A 98 43.01 -5.83 -19.38
N VAL A 99 44.14 -5.69 -18.69
CA VAL A 99 44.36 -6.31 -17.37
C VAL A 99 43.41 -5.69 -16.35
N ALA A 100 43.35 -4.36 -16.26
CA ALA A 100 42.44 -3.66 -15.37
C ALA A 100 40.96 -4.01 -15.64
N ALA A 101 40.56 -4.08 -16.92
CA ALA A 101 39.20 -4.45 -17.30
C ALA A 101 38.87 -5.92 -16.96
N SER A 102 39.84 -6.83 -17.09
CA SER A 102 39.67 -8.24 -16.69
C SER A 102 39.46 -8.35 -15.18
N THR A 103 40.26 -7.62 -14.40
CA THR A 103 40.11 -7.51 -12.94
C THR A 103 38.71 -7.01 -12.56
N LEU A 104 38.27 -5.89 -13.14
CA LEU A 104 36.95 -5.33 -12.82
C LEU A 104 35.79 -6.20 -13.32
N LYS A 105 35.94 -6.89 -14.45
CA LYS A 105 34.91 -7.82 -14.93
C LYS A 105 34.71 -8.99 -13.98
N PHE A 106 35.82 -9.62 -13.57
CA PHE A 106 35.78 -10.73 -12.61
C PHE A 106 35.18 -10.27 -11.26
N TRP A 107 35.58 -9.08 -10.81
CA TRP A 107 35.05 -8.46 -9.61
C TRP A 107 33.53 -8.17 -9.70
N LEU A 108 33.06 -7.60 -10.82
CA LEU A 108 31.63 -7.30 -11.04
C LEU A 108 30.77 -8.55 -11.23
N ASP A 109 31.33 -9.67 -11.67
CA ASP A 109 30.58 -10.93 -11.82
C ASP A 109 30.00 -11.43 -10.48
N ARG A 110 30.59 -11.04 -9.35
CA ARG A 110 30.03 -11.26 -7.99
C ARG A 110 28.62 -10.68 -7.85
N TYR A 111 28.32 -9.62 -8.59
CA TYR A 111 27.09 -8.82 -8.51
C TYR A 111 26.14 -9.00 -9.70
N LYS A 112 26.46 -9.92 -10.62
CA LYS A 112 25.80 -10.05 -11.94
C LYS A 112 24.28 -10.04 -11.89
N LYS A 113 23.66 -10.73 -10.92
CA LYS A 113 22.18 -10.79 -10.81
C LYS A 113 21.55 -9.44 -10.45
N ASP A 114 22.22 -8.65 -9.63
CA ASP A 114 21.70 -7.41 -9.06
C ASP A 114 22.00 -6.21 -9.95
N LEU A 115 23.06 -6.30 -10.75
CA LEU A 115 23.55 -5.27 -11.67
C LEU A 115 22.55 -4.94 -12.79
N HIS A 116 21.69 -5.90 -13.17
CA HIS A 116 20.70 -5.73 -14.24
C HIS A 116 19.30 -5.35 -13.73
N LYS A 117 19.05 -5.41 -12.42
CA LYS A 117 17.69 -5.28 -11.88
C LYS A 117 17.37 -3.80 -11.60
N PRO A 118 16.34 -3.20 -12.22
CA PRO A 118 15.97 -1.80 -11.98
C PRO A 118 15.15 -1.65 -10.69
N SER A 119 15.70 -2.11 -9.57
CA SER A 119 15.09 -2.05 -8.25
C SER A 119 15.88 -1.11 -7.36
N ILE A 120 15.17 -0.17 -6.70
CA ILE A 120 15.77 0.79 -5.78
C ILE A 120 16.60 0.06 -4.72
N GLY A 121 16.01 -0.87 -3.99
CA GLY A 121 16.70 -1.53 -2.87
C GLY A 121 17.91 -2.36 -3.32
N VAL A 122 17.75 -3.11 -4.41
CA VAL A 122 18.82 -4.00 -4.92
C VAL A 122 20.00 -3.19 -5.43
N GLN A 123 19.77 -2.21 -6.29
CA GLN A 123 20.86 -1.37 -6.82
C GLN A 123 21.46 -0.45 -5.76
N SER A 124 20.69 0.05 -4.79
CA SER A 124 21.28 0.90 -3.74
C SER A 124 22.19 0.09 -2.82
N HIS A 125 21.83 -1.16 -2.52
CA HIS A 125 22.72 -2.07 -1.80
C HIS A 125 23.98 -2.38 -2.62
N LEU A 126 23.81 -2.75 -3.90
CA LEU A 126 24.92 -2.99 -4.82
C LEU A 126 25.89 -1.81 -4.89
N VAL A 127 25.38 -0.58 -5.08
CA VAL A 127 26.23 0.61 -5.18
C VAL A 127 27.02 0.83 -3.89
N ARG A 128 26.42 0.59 -2.72
CA ARG A 128 27.16 0.65 -1.45
C ARG A 128 28.27 -0.40 -1.40
N CYS A 129 28.01 -1.64 -1.80
CA CYS A 129 29.05 -2.67 -1.89
C CYS A 129 30.18 -2.29 -2.86
N ILE A 130 29.85 -1.70 -4.01
CA ILE A 130 30.83 -1.22 -4.98
C ILE A 130 31.74 -0.13 -4.39
N ILE A 131 31.16 0.82 -3.65
CA ILE A 131 31.92 1.91 -3.01
C ILE A 131 32.76 1.36 -1.85
N ASP A 132 32.20 0.49 -1.03
CA ASP A 132 32.93 -0.20 0.04
C ASP A 132 34.13 -0.99 -0.50
N ASP A 133 33.94 -1.73 -1.60
CA ASP A 133 35.01 -2.48 -2.26
C ASP A 133 36.07 -1.54 -2.84
N ARG A 134 35.67 -0.42 -3.45
CA ARG A 134 36.60 0.62 -3.94
C ARG A 134 37.48 1.17 -2.81
N GLU A 135 36.94 1.32 -1.61
CA GLU A 135 37.70 1.85 -0.45
C GLU A 135 38.59 0.80 0.21
N LYS A 136 38.18 -0.48 0.20
CA LYS A 136 38.84 -1.56 0.96
C LYS A 136 39.76 -2.44 0.11
N GLU A 137 39.48 -2.60 -1.18
CA GLU A 137 40.19 -3.49 -2.07
C GLU A 137 41.10 -2.69 -3.04
N ALA A 138 42.39 -2.59 -2.71
CA ALA A 138 43.35 -1.80 -3.49
C ALA A 138 43.37 -2.15 -5.00
N TYR A 139 43.26 -3.44 -5.33
CA TYR A 139 43.25 -3.90 -6.71
C TYR A 139 42.01 -3.43 -7.50
N VAL A 140 40.88 -3.17 -6.82
CA VAL A 140 39.67 -2.59 -7.42
C VAL A 140 39.87 -1.10 -7.65
N ALA A 141 40.39 -0.38 -6.66
CA ALA A 141 40.66 1.06 -6.74
C ALA A 141 41.66 1.40 -7.86
N GLU A 142 42.75 0.64 -7.96
CA GLU A 142 43.77 0.80 -9.01
C GLU A 142 43.17 0.58 -10.41
N ALA A 143 42.39 -0.49 -10.57
CA ALA A 143 41.76 -0.81 -11.86
C ALA A 143 40.69 0.22 -12.26
N ILE A 144 39.93 0.77 -11.30
CA ILE A 144 38.99 1.88 -11.52
C ILE A 144 39.73 3.12 -12.04
N THR A 145 40.83 3.48 -11.37
CA THR A 145 41.64 4.65 -11.71
C THR A 145 42.27 4.49 -13.09
N GLN A 146 42.84 3.31 -13.38
CA GLN A 146 43.44 2.98 -14.67
C GLN A 146 42.46 3.11 -15.83
N LEU A 147 41.19 2.72 -15.63
CA LEU A 147 40.13 2.85 -16.64
C LEU A 147 39.38 4.19 -16.58
N GLN A 148 39.79 5.11 -15.71
CA GLN A 148 39.19 6.43 -15.52
C GLN A 148 37.69 6.36 -15.21
N LEU A 149 37.29 5.41 -14.36
CA LEU A 149 35.88 5.13 -14.05
C LEU A 149 35.35 5.92 -12.84
N ASP A 150 36.22 6.67 -12.14
CA ASP A 150 35.88 7.43 -10.93
C ASP A 150 34.66 8.33 -11.14
N GLY A 151 34.63 9.13 -12.21
CA GLY A 151 33.53 10.05 -12.48
C GLY A 151 32.18 9.36 -12.67
N VAL A 152 32.16 8.17 -13.30
CA VAL A 152 30.91 7.39 -13.49
C VAL A 152 30.45 6.81 -12.15
N LEU A 153 31.38 6.28 -11.35
CA LEU A 153 31.07 5.73 -10.03
C LEU A 153 30.59 6.80 -9.05
N ASP A 154 31.22 7.97 -9.04
CA ASP A 154 30.82 9.09 -8.21
C ASP A 154 29.43 9.60 -8.60
N ALA A 155 29.11 9.65 -9.89
CA ALA A 155 27.77 10.00 -10.37
C ALA A 155 26.71 8.96 -9.96
N ILE A 156 27.03 7.65 -10.05
CA ILE A 156 26.14 6.56 -9.58
C ILE A 156 25.90 6.65 -8.07
N MET A 157 26.95 6.94 -7.30
CA MET A 157 26.87 7.13 -5.85
C MET A 157 25.99 8.33 -5.50
N GLN A 158 26.20 9.47 -6.15
CA GLN A 158 25.43 10.69 -5.94
C GLN A 158 23.95 10.47 -6.26
N LEU A 159 23.63 9.87 -7.41
CA LEU A 159 22.25 9.51 -7.77
C LEU A 159 21.62 8.55 -6.75
N THR A 160 22.39 7.62 -6.18
CA THR A 160 21.88 6.69 -5.16
C THR A 160 21.53 7.42 -3.87
N LYS A 161 22.37 8.36 -3.42
CA LYS A 161 22.09 9.21 -2.24
C LYS A 161 20.81 10.02 -2.45
N GLU A 162 20.68 10.67 -3.60
CA GLU A 162 19.49 11.45 -3.94
C GLU A 162 18.21 10.60 -4.00
N ILE A 163 18.28 9.38 -4.54
CA ILE A 163 17.14 8.45 -4.54
C ILE A 163 16.73 8.08 -3.12
N ASP A 164 17.70 7.83 -2.23
CA ASP A 164 17.45 7.49 -0.83
C ASP A 164 16.80 8.66 -0.08
N GLU A 165 17.31 9.88 -0.27
CA GLU A 165 16.77 11.12 0.29
C GLU A 165 15.33 11.38 -0.20
N ASP A 166 15.08 11.29 -1.50
CA ASP A 166 13.73 11.44 -2.08
C ASP A 166 12.77 10.36 -1.54
N CYS A 167 13.26 9.13 -1.36
CA CYS A 167 12.46 8.05 -0.78
C CYS A 167 12.09 8.33 0.67
N LEU A 168 13.03 8.82 1.47
CA LEU A 168 12.83 9.18 2.87
C LEU A 168 11.85 10.35 2.98
N GLN A 169 12.08 11.44 2.24
CA GLN A 169 11.18 12.60 2.21
C GLN A 169 9.76 12.19 1.80
N ARG A 170 9.62 11.41 0.73
CA ARG A 170 8.31 10.89 0.29
C ARG A 170 7.63 10.07 1.37
N SER A 171 8.37 9.27 2.12
CA SER A 171 7.84 8.48 3.23
C SER A 171 7.33 9.38 4.35
N GLN A 172 8.14 10.38 4.74
CA GLN A 172 7.80 11.34 5.78
C GLN A 172 6.57 12.18 5.41
N GLU A 173 6.53 12.73 4.20
CA GLU A 173 5.38 13.50 3.71
C GLU A 173 4.11 12.65 3.67
N ARG A 174 4.22 11.38 3.22
CA ARG A 174 3.08 10.46 3.25
C ARG A 174 2.61 10.16 4.67
N SER A 175 3.53 10.03 5.63
CA SER A 175 3.20 9.85 7.04
C SER A 175 2.48 11.08 7.59
N ASN A 176 3.05 12.27 7.39
CA ASN A 176 2.47 13.55 7.82
C ASN A 176 1.04 13.75 7.27
N ARG A 177 0.83 13.48 5.97
CA ARG A 177 -0.51 13.53 5.36
C ARG A 177 -1.50 12.55 6.00
N ARG A 178 -1.05 11.35 6.35
CA ARG A 178 -1.91 10.35 7.04
C ARG A 178 -2.28 10.82 8.45
N THR A 179 -1.32 11.36 9.19
CA THR A 179 -1.55 11.86 10.56
C THR A 179 -2.49 13.06 10.55
N ALA A 180 -2.27 14.02 9.66
CA ALA A 180 -3.16 15.17 9.49
C ALA A 180 -4.60 14.76 9.15
N GLY A 181 -4.76 13.81 8.21
CA GLY A 181 -6.09 13.29 7.87
C GLY A 181 -6.78 12.53 9.02
N LYS A 182 -6.01 11.82 9.87
CA LYS A 182 -6.55 11.18 11.08
C LYS A 182 -7.02 12.21 12.10
N GLY A 183 -6.22 13.26 12.35
CA GLY A 183 -6.56 14.34 13.27
C GLY A 183 -7.85 15.06 12.85
N GLN A 184 -7.92 15.51 11.60
CA GLN A 184 -9.11 16.15 11.04
C GLN A 184 -10.38 15.30 11.18
N ARG A 185 -10.26 13.98 11.03
CA ARG A 185 -11.39 13.07 11.19
C ARG A 185 -11.80 12.91 12.66
N ALA A 186 -10.83 12.88 13.58
CA ALA A 186 -11.11 12.83 15.01
C ALA A 186 -11.84 14.10 15.46
N ASP A 187 -11.34 15.28 15.06
CA ASP A 187 -11.95 16.57 15.36
C ASP A 187 -13.41 16.63 14.87
N ALA A 188 -13.63 16.27 13.60
CA ALA A 188 -14.99 16.25 13.03
C ALA A 188 -15.93 15.24 13.72
N TYR A 189 -15.38 14.14 14.23
CA TYR A 189 -16.16 13.16 14.98
C TYR A 189 -16.53 13.67 16.38
N ASP A 190 -15.64 14.41 17.03
CA ASP A 190 -15.93 15.02 18.32
C ASP A 190 -16.93 16.18 18.17
N ASP A 191 -16.85 16.97 17.10
CA ASP A 191 -17.88 17.98 16.76
C ASP A 191 -19.27 17.34 16.51
N LEU A 192 -19.32 16.16 15.86
CA LEU A 192 -20.56 15.40 15.71
C LEU A 192 -21.16 14.97 17.07
N LYS A 193 -20.32 14.58 18.03
CA LYS A 193 -20.80 14.25 19.39
C LYS A 193 -21.32 15.49 20.10
N LEU A 194 -20.59 16.61 20.00
CA LEU A 194 -20.99 17.87 20.58
C LEU A 194 -22.34 18.32 20.02
N LEU A 195 -22.60 18.13 18.72
CA LEU A 195 -23.90 18.43 18.11
C LEU A 195 -25.03 17.64 18.77
N VAL A 196 -24.85 16.32 18.92
CA VAL A 196 -25.86 15.45 19.55
C VAL A 196 -26.12 15.87 21.00
N GLN A 197 -25.07 16.19 21.74
CA GLN A 197 -25.17 16.66 23.12
C GLN A 197 -25.84 18.03 23.22
N ALA A 198 -25.49 18.97 22.34
CA ALA A 198 -26.06 20.31 22.32
C ALA A 198 -27.56 20.28 22.03
N ILE A 199 -28.03 19.43 21.11
CA ILE A 199 -29.47 19.22 20.86
C ILE A 199 -30.17 18.69 22.12
N GLU A 200 -29.58 17.68 22.77
CA GLU A 200 -30.18 17.08 23.97
C GLU A 200 -30.26 18.07 25.14
N VAL A 201 -29.21 18.86 25.35
CA VAL A 201 -29.16 19.89 26.39
C VAL A 201 -30.14 21.02 26.09
N SER A 202 -30.20 21.50 24.84
CA SER A 202 -31.12 22.56 24.42
C SER A 202 -32.58 22.17 24.68
N TYR A 203 -32.94 20.93 24.36
CA TYR A 203 -34.30 20.42 24.60
C TYR A 203 -34.67 20.30 26.08
N LYS A 204 -33.70 19.95 26.93
CA LYS A 204 -33.93 19.85 28.39
C LYS A 204 -34.08 21.22 29.04
N ARG A 205 -33.52 22.27 28.43
CA ARG A 205 -33.46 23.63 29.00
C ARG A 205 -34.50 24.59 28.44
N THR A 206 -34.96 24.37 27.20
CA THR A 206 -35.98 25.26 26.63
C THR A 206 -37.30 25.14 27.40
N SER A 207 -37.90 26.30 27.66
CA SER A 207 -39.26 26.43 28.22
C SER A 207 -40.29 26.81 27.15
N ASP A 208 -39.83 27.00 25.90
CA ASP A 208 -40.67 27.31 24.75
C ASP A 208 -41.09 26.01 24.04
N ASP A 209 -42.40 25.79 23.93
CA ASP A 209 -42.96 24.60 23.31
C ASP A 209 -42.74 24.57 21.79
N GLU A 210 -42.65 25.73 21.13
CA GLU A 210 -42.35 25.80 19.69
C GLU A 210 -40.90 25.37 19.42
N GLU A 211 -39.93 25.98 20.10
CA GLU A 211 -38.51 25.57 20.03
C GLU A 211 -38.35 24.09 20.40
N ARG A 212 -39.10 23.61 21.39
CA ARG A 212 -39.07 22.19 21.79
C ARG A 212 -39.53 21.26 20.67
N LEU A 213 -40.59 21.60 19.95
CA LEU A 213 -41.07 20.83 18.80
C LEU A 213 -40.06 20.85 17.64
N GLU A 214 -39.42 21.98 17.39
CA GLU A 214 -38.37 22.10 16.38
C GLU A 214 -37.17 21.20 16.68
N LEU A 215 -36.72 21.17 17.94
CA LEU A 215 -35.62 20.31 18.39
C LEU A 215 -35.96 18.82 18.29
N ILE A 216 -37.21 18.43 18.57
CA ILE A 216 -37.68 17.06 18.34
C ILE A 216 -37.60 16.73 16.85
N GLY A 217 -38.14 17.60 15.99
CA GLY A 217 -38.11 17.41 14.54
C GLY A 217 -36.68 17.31 14.00
N LEU A 218 -35.75 18.11 14.54
CA LEU A 218 -34.34 18.06 14.20
C LEU A 218 -33.69 16.73 14.63
N ASN A 219 -33.96 16.28 15.86
CA ASN A 219 -33.46 15.00 16.37
C ASN A 219 -33.91 13.82 15.50
N ILE A 220 -35.19 13.78 15.10
CA ILE A 220 -35.71 12.71 14.23
C ILE A 220 -34.95 12.67 12.90
N ARG A 221 -34.83 13.82 12.22
CA ARG A 221 -34.15 13.91 10.92
C ARG A 221 -32.67 13.52 10.99
N ILE A 222 -31.96 13.97 12.03
CA ILE A 222 -30.55 13.60 12.23
C ILE A 222 -30.44 12.10 12.55
N ASN A 223 -31.34 11.57 13.38
CA ASN A 223 -31.32 10.16 13.73
C ASN A 223 -31.61 9.27 12.53
N ASP A 224 -32.54 9.65 11.66
CA ASP A 224 -32.83 8.94 10.41
C ASP A 224 -31.63 8.94 9.46
N LEU A 225 -30.95 10.09 9.33
CA LEU A 225 -29.69 10.20 8.60
C LEU A 225 -28.62 9.28 9.19
N LEU A 226 -28.44 9.28 10.52
CA LEU A 226 -27.47 8.38 11.17
C LEU A 226 -27.83 6.89 10.97
N LYS A 227 -29.13 6.55 11.01
CA LYS A 227 -29.63 5.19 10.79
C LYS A 227 -29.31 4.69 9.36
N SER A 228 -29.41 5.55 8.34
CA SER A 228 -29.12 5.17 6.96
C SER A 228 -27.64 4.81 6.76
N PHE A 229 -26.70 5.62 7.26
CA PHE A 229 -25.27 5.29 7.20
C PHE A 229 -24.93 4.04 8.02
N ARG A 230 -25.59 3.85 9.17
CA ARG A 230 -25.38 2.68 10.02
C ARG A 230 -25.87 1.39 9.35
N SER A 231 -27.03 1.41 8.69
CA SER A 231 -27.59 0.25 8.01
C SER A 231 -26.72 -0.16 6.82
N GLU A 232 -26.20 0.81 6.08
CA GLU A 232 -25.27 0.56 4.98
C GLU A 232 -23.95 -0.05 5.46
N LEU A 233 -23.37 0.49 6.54
CA LEU A 233 -22.16 -0.06 7.14
C LEU A 233 -22.36 -1.51 7.62
N ARG A 234 -23.51 -1.82 8.22
CA ARG A 234 -23.85 -3.19 8.61
C ARG A 234 -23.96 -4.12 7.41
N SER A 235 -24.68 -3.70 6.35
CA SER A 235 -24.81 -4.47 5.11
C SER A 235 -23.45 -4.79 4.49
N ARG A 236 -22.55 -3.80 4.39
CA ARG A 236 -21.18 -3.99 3.89
C ARG A 236 -20.38 -4.96 4.76
N ARG A 237 -20.47 -4.87 6.09
CA ARG A 237 -19.81 -5.80 7.02
C ARG A 237 -20.34 -7.24 6.84
N THR A 238 -21.65 -7.43 6.72
CA THR A 238 -22.25 -8.75 6.47
C THR A 238 -21.76 -9.34 5.15
N LYS A 239 -21.79 -8.57 4.05
CA LYS A 239 -21.26 -9.02 2.75
C LYS A 239 -19.78 -9.42 2.83
N SER A 240 -18.97 -8.64 3.53
CA SER A 240 -17.55 -8.95 3.71
C SER A 240 -17.32 -10.19 4.58
N LYS A 241 -18.15 -10.41 5.61
CA LYS A 241 -18.09 -11.60 6.46
C LYS A 241 -18.44 -12.86 5.65
N ASN A 242 -19.57 -12.83 4.93
CA ASN A 242 -20.00 -13.94 4.08
C ASN A 242 -18.96 -14.26 3.00
N LYS A 243 -18.32 -13.26 2.41
CA LYS A 243 -17.24 -13.47 1.43
C LYS A 243 -16.01 -14.15 2.05
N ARG A 244 -15.63 -13.78 3.28
CA ARG A 244 -14.52 -14.43 3.99
C ARG A 244 -14.85 -15.87 4.32
N GLU A 245 -16.04 -16.11 4.87
CA GLU A 245 -16.52 -17.47 5.18
C GLU A 245 -16.55 -18.35 3.92
N LEU A 246 -17.02 -17.80 2.79
CA LEU A 246 -16.98 -18.50 1.50
C LEU A 246 -15.54 -18.82 1.06
N ASN A 247 -14.62 -17.85 1.14
CA ASN A 247 -13.23 -18.09 0.76
C ASN A 247 -12.57 -19.15 1.65
N THR A 248 -12.82 -19.12 2.96
CA THR A 248 -12.33 -20.13 3.90
C THR A 248 -12.91 -21.50 3.57
N ALA A 249 -14.22 -21.60 3.30
CA ALA A 249 -14.84 -22.86 2.88
C ALA A 249 -14.26 -23.39 1.57
N VAL A 250 -13.96 -22.51 0.60
CA VAL A 250 -13.30 -22.88 -0.67
C VAL A 250 -11.87 -23.36 -0.43
N GLU A 251 -11.08 -22.67 0.39
CA GLU A 251 -9.72 -23.07 0.76
C GLU A 251 -9.71 -24.42 1.50
N GLU A 252 -10.67 -24.67 2.40
CA GLU A 252 -10.84 -25.94 3.11
C GLU A 252 -11.19 -27.09 2.14
N LEU A 253 -12.07 -26.87 1.16
CA LEU A 253 -12.42 -27.84 0.11
C LEU A 253 -11.21 -28.18 -0.78
N ILE A 254 -10.47 -27.17 -1.24
CA ILE A 254 -9.26 -27.38 -2.04
C ILE A 254 -8.19 -28.15 -1.23
N SER A 255 -8.09 -27.88 0.06
CA SER A 255 -7.14 -28.56 0.96
C SER A 255 -7.56 -30.00 1.28
N THR A 256 -8.85 -30.32 1.27
CA THR A 256 -9.36 -31.69 1.46
C THR A 256 -9.18 -32.55 0.21
N ASP A 257 -9.31 -31.97 -0.98
CA ASP A 257 -9.03 -32.66 -2.24
C ASP A 257 -7.54 -33.01 -2.42
N GLN A 258 -6.62 -32.21 -1.86
CA GLN A 258 -5.19 -32.57 -1.89
C GLN A 258 -4.83 -33.74 -0.96
N LYS A 259 -5.58 -33.96 0.13
CA LYS A 259 -5.36 -35.11 1.03
C LYS A 259 -5.88 -36.42 0.42
N SER A 260 -6.93 -36.40 -0.38
CA SER A 260 -7.51 -37.61 -1.00
C SER A 260 -6.68 -38.16 -2.16
N VAL A 261 -5.82 -37.35 -2.80
CA VAL A 261 -4.91 -37.79 -3.87
C VAL A 261 -3.71 -38.60 -3.34
N SER A 262 -3.38 -38.48 -2.05
CA SER A 262 -2.22 -39.18 -1.46
C SER A 262 -2.45 -40.66 -1.10
N VAL A 263 -3.69 -41.17 -1.17
CA VAL A 263 -4.04 -42.53 -0.70
C VAL A 263 -4.06 -43.60 -1.82
N LYS A 264 -3.84 -43.24 -3.09
CA LYS A 264 -3.87 -44.19 -4.23
C LYS A 264 -2.51 -44.48 -4.88
N ARG A 265 -1.44 -44.62 -4.11
CA ARG A 265 -0.17 -45.18 -4.61
C ARG A 265 0.39 -46.21 -3.64
N ASN A 266 -0.30 -47.34 -3.50
CA ASN A 266 0.27 -48.60 -3.03
C ASN A 266 -0.64 -49.74 -3.55
N LEU A 267 -0.62 -49.94 -4.87
CA LEU A 267 -1.03 -51.22 -5.46
C LEU A 267 0.24 -51.89 -6.00
N PRO A 268 0.51 -53.16 -5.64
CA PRO A 268 1.71 -53.85 -6.06
C PRO A 268 1.68 -54.07 -7.58
N MET A 269 2.73 -53.63 -8.24
CA MET A 269 2.96 -53.81 -9.67
C MET A 269 3.24 -55.30 -9.94
N VAL A 270 2.26 -56.03 -10.45
CA VAL A 270 2.45 -57.41 -10.92
C VAL A 270 3.21 -57.33 -12.25
N ILE A 271 4.49 -57.68 -12.20
CA ILE A 271 5.36 -57.83 -13.38
C ILE A 271 4.95 -59.13 -14.08
N TYR A 272 4.34 -59.02 -15.26
CA TYR A 272 4.16 -60.17 -16.16
C TYR A 272 5.48 -60.46 -16.87
N ASN A 273 6.22 -61.47 -16.37
CA ASN A 273 7.32 -62.08 -17.09
C ASN A 273 6.76 -63.03 -18.15
N GLY A 274 6.87 -62.64 -19.42
CA GLY A 274 6.69 -63.54 -20.55
C GLY A 274 7.85 -64.52 -20.63
N LEU A 275 7.55 -65.81 -20.47
CA LEU A 275 8.30 -66.95 -21.03
C LEU A 275 7.59 -68.24 -20.61
N LYS A 276 6.93 -68.89 -21.57
CA LYS A 276 6.98 -70.35 -21.79
C LYS A 276 6.16 -70.72 -23.02
N MET A 277 6.88 -70.90 -24.13
CA MET A 277 6.53 -71.90 -25.14
C MET A 277 6.63 -73.28 -24.48
N ASN A 278 5.57 -74.08 -24.56
CA ASN A 278 5.66 -75.52 -24.82
C ASN A 278 4.27 -76.12 -25.12
N VAL A 279 4.04 -76.33 -26.43
CA VAL A 279 3.66 -77.59 -27.09
C VAL A 279 2.85 -78.63 -26.28
N GLY A 280 1.68 -78.97 -26.82
CA GLY A 280 0.94 -80.23 -26.62
C GLY A 280 -0.49 -80.01 -26.09
N GLN A 281 -1.58 -80.59 -26.61
CA GLN A 281 -1.83 -81.54 -27.70
C GLN A 281 -3.36 -81.62 -27.86
N LYS A 282 -3.83 -81.80 -29.10
CA LYS A 282 -5.01 -82.59 -29.54
C LYS A 282 -6.44 -82.20 -29.08
N HIS A 283 -7.31 -82.04 -30.08
CA HIS A 283 -8.72 -82.42 -30.03
C HIS A 283 -9.11 -83.23 -31.30
N PRO A 284 -10.25 -83.95 -31.28
CA PRO A 284 -10.34 -85.33 -31.75
C PRO A 284 -10.93 -85.49 -33.16
N ARG A 285 -10.73 -86.71 -33.67
CA ARG A 285 -11.37 -87.44 -34.80
C ARG A 285 -12.29 -86.66 -35.74
#